data_AF-A0A8T4W6A7-F1
#
_entry.id   AF-A0A8T4W6A7-F1
#
_cell.length_a   1.000
_cell.length_b   1.000
_cell.length_c   1.000
_cell.angle_alpha   90.00
_cell.angle_beta   90.00
_cell.angle_gamma   90.00
#
_symmetry.space_group_name_H-M   'P 1'
#
loop_
_entity.id
_entity.type
_entity.pdbx_description
1 polymer ?
#
loop_
_entity_poly.entity_id
_entity_poly.type
_entity_poly.pdbx_seq_one_letter_code
_entity_poly.pdbx_strand_id
1 'polypeptide(L)'
;MLVRNLTTKFGENAGKIWQTLNQAVYSDEEKLQETTRLSKKEFYAGVGWLARENKIKKENEHYKLDSTNLTDTVGSTAGQVWKILDIWDEADLMTLAKLSDRSQEEVYAALGWLAREGKINHESGKYTLKSSD
;
A
#
# COMPACT_ATOMS: atom_id res chain seq x y z
N MET A 1 -14.84 -6.71 21.01
CA MET A 1 -14.89 -5.69 19.94
C MET A 1 -13.64 -5.88 19.09
N LEU A 2 -13.76 -6.32 17.83
CA LEU A 2 -12.60 -6.55 16.96
C LEU A 2 -11.95 -5.21 16.64
N VAL A 3 -10.78 -4.93 17.23
CA VAL A 3 -9.92 -3.84 16.79
C VAL A 3 -9.47 -4.20 15.37
N ARG A 4 -9.99 -3.49 14.36
CA ARG A 4 -9.55 -3.67 12.98
C ARG A 4 -8.12 -3.17 12.89
N ASN A 5 -7.16 -4.09 12.85
CA ASN A 5 -5.75 -3.77 12.66
C ASN A 5 -5.54 -3.20 11.24
N LEU A 6 -4.63 -2.23 11.09
CA LEU A 6 -4.24 -1.62 9.81
C LEU A 6 -4.03 -2.69 8.71
N THR A 7 -3.34 -3.77 9.06
CA THR A 7 -3.09 -4.92 8.19
C THR A 7 -4.38 -5.51 7.63
N THR A 8 -5.43 -5.68 8.46
CA THR A 8 -6.73 -6.16 8.01
C THR A 8 -7.37 -5.21 7.00
N LYS A 9 -7.33 -3.89 7.27
CA LYS A 9 -7.91 -2.89 6.38
C LYS A 9 -7.21 -2.86 5.01
N PHE A 10 -5.87 -2.90 4.99
CA PHE A 10 -5.12 -2.91 3.73
C PHE A 10 -5.34 -4.21 2.95
N GLY A 11 -5.39 -5.35 3.64
CA GLY A 11 -5.76 -6.63 3.02
C GLY A 11 -7.17 -6.64 2.44
N GLU A 12 -8.16 -6.06 3.12
CA GLU A 12 -9.53 -5.91 2.58
C GLU A 12 -9.57 -5.02 1.33
N ASN A 13 -8.83 -3.91 1.31
CA ASN A 13 -8.71 -3.05 0.13
C ASN A 13 -8.08 -3.81 -1.05
N ALA A 14 -6.98 -4.52 -0.79
CA ALA A 14 -6.31 -5.37 -1.77
C ALA A 14 -7.24 -6.44 -2.34
N GLY A 15 -8.04 -7.08 -1.48
CA GLY A 15 -9.03 -8.08 -1.88
C GLY A 15 -10.08 -7.51 -2.84
N LYS A 16 -10.60 -6.30 -2.58
CA LYS A 16 -11.54 -5.63 -3.49
C LYS A 16 -10.93 -5.34 -4.85
N ILE A 17 -9.71 -4.77 -4.88
CA ILE A 17 -8.99 -4.48 -6.13
C ILE A 17 -8.75 -5.78 -6.91
N TRP A 18 -8.29 -6.83 -6.23
CA TRP A 18 -8.04 -8.13 -6.84
C TRP A 18 -9.32 -8.72 -7.42
N GLN A 19 -10.44 -8.71 -6.68
CA GLN A 19 -11.72 -9.24 -7.16
C GLN A 19 -12.21 -8.49 -8.41
N THR A 20 -12.11 -7.16 -8.43
CA THR A 20 -12.50 -6.35 -9.59
C THR A 20 -11.61 -6.66 -10.79
N LEU A 21 -10.29 -6.74 -10.60
CA LEU A 21 -9.37 -7.09 -11.70
C LEU A 21 -9.50 -8.56 -12.13
N ASN A 22 -9.91 -9.48 -11.27
CA ASN A 22 -10.15 -10.88 -11.65
C ASN A 22 -11.39 -11.05 -12.52
N GLN A 23 -12.30 -10.07 -12.51
CA GLN A 23 -13.49 -10.01 -13.38
C GLN A 23 -13.26 -9.19 -14.66
N ALA A 24 -12.07 -8.58 -14.81
CA ALA A 24 -11.69 -7.75 -15.95
C ALA A 24 -10.36 -8.23 -16.56
N VAL A 25 -10.00 -7.79 -17.77
CA VAL A 25 -8.66 -8.06 -18.32
C VAL A 25 -7.64 -7.05 -17.79
N TYR A 26 -8.06 -5.79 -17.71
CA TYR A 26 -7.33 -4.66 -17.14
C TYR A 26 -8.32 -3.57 -16.75
N SER A 27 -7.89 -2.61 -15.92
CA SER A 27 -8.67 -1.42 -15.59
C SER A 27 -7.76 -0.28 -15.18
N ASP A 28 -8.13 0.96 -15.49
CA ASP A 28 -7.46 2.16 -14.99
C ASP A 28 -7.78 2.44 -13.50
N GLU A 29 -7.04 3.38 -12.91
CA GLU A 29 -7.20 3.80 -11.51
C GLU A 29 -8.61 4.30 -11.19
N GLU A 30 -9.15 5.23 -11.99
CA GLU A 30 -10.43 5.88 -11.75
C GLU A 30 -11.56 4.85 -11.67
N LYS A 31 -11.65 3.98 -12.68
CA LYS A 31 -12.65 2.91 -12.73
C LYS A 31 -12.51 1.91 -11.59
N LEU A 32 -11.28 1.59 -11.19
CA LEU A 32 -11.05 0.72 -10.03
C LEU A 32 -11.53 1.38 -8.74
N GLN A 33 -11.23 2.66 -8.53
CA GLN A 33 -11.69 3.40 -7.36
C GLN A 33 -13.22 3.48 -7.30
N GLU A 34 -13.87 3.78 -8.42
CA GLU A 34 -15.33 3.83 -8.52
C GLU A 34 -15.97 2.46 -8.22
N THR A 35 -15.48 1.40 -8.87
CA THR A 35 -16.06 0.05 -8.74
C THR A 35 -15.86 -0.51 -7.34
N THR A 36 -14.68 -0.31 -6.76
CA THR A 36 -14.35 -0.81 -5.41
C THR A 36 -14.84 0.12 -4.28
N ARG A 37 -15.25 1.35 -4.63
CA ARG A 37 -15.57 2.46 -3.72
C ARG A 37 -14.42 2.77 -2.76
N LEU A 38 -13.19 2.65 -3.23
CA LEU A 38 -11.99 2.96 -2.45
C LEU A 38 -11.59 4.42 -2.70
N SER A 39 -11.27 5.12 -1.61
CA SER A 39 -10.57 6.40 -1.72
C SER A 39 -9.16 6.21 -2.28
N LYS A 40 -8.52 7.29 -2.75
CA LYS A 40 -7.14 7.26 -3.28
C LYS A 40 -6.15 6.59 -2.33
N LYS A 41 -6.17 6.99 -1.06
CA LYS A 41 -5.33 6.37 -0.01
C LYS A 41 -5.55 4.86 0.13
N GLU A 42 -6.80 4.41 0.05
CA GLU A 42 -7.16 3.00 0.23
C GLU A 42 -6.78 2.17 -0.99
N PHE A 43 -6.97 2.74 -2.17
CA PHE A 43 -6.54 2.15 -3.44
C PHE A 43 -5.03 1.91 -3.46
N TYR A 44 -4.22 2.95 -3.22
CA TYR A 44 -2.76 2.81 -3.26
C TYR A 44 -2.22 1.86 -2.18
N ALA A 45 -2.79 1.87 -0.96
CA ALA A 45 -2.44 0.89 0.05
C ALA A 45 -2.76 -0.55 -0.39
N GLY A 46 -3.90 -0.77 -1.08
CA GLY A 46 -4.25 -2.07 -1.65
C GLY A 46 -3.33 -2.48 -2.82
N VAL A 47 -2.95 -1.53 -3.69
CA VAL A 47 -1.98 -1.78 -4.77
C VAL A 47 -0.63 -2.21 -4.20
N GLY A 48 -0.12 -1.51 -3.19
CA GLY A 48 1.14 -1.87 -2.54
C GLY A 48 1.14 -3.23 -1.88
N TRP A 49 0.02 -3.60 -1.23
CA TRP A 49 -0.19 -4.94 -0.69
C TRP A 49 -0.12 -6.01 -1.78
N LEU A 50 -0.85 -5.83 -2.89
CA LEU A 50 -0.86 -6.78 -4.01
C LEU A 50 0.49 -6.85 -4.73
N ALA A 51 1.21 -5.72 -4.81
CA ALA A 51 2.55 -5.67 -5.37
C ALA A 51 3.50 -6.54 -4.54
N ARG A 52 3.42 -6.48 -3.20
CA ARG A 52 4.21 -7.34 -2.32
C ARG A 52 3.90 -8.82 -2.49
N GLU A 53 2.67 -9.16 -2.87
CA GLU A 53 2.24 -10.53 -3.18
C GLU A 53 2.59 -10.98 -4.60
N ASN A 54 3.20 -10.12 -5.42
CA ASN A 54 3.48 -10.37 -6.83
C ASN A 54 2.20 -10.66 -7.65
N LYS A 55 1.10 -9.95 -7.36
CA LYS A 55 -0.23 -10.20 -7.96
C LYS A 55 -0.80 -9.05 -8.79
N ILE A 56 -0.10 -7.93 -8.89
CA ILE A 56 -0.56 -6.78 -9.66
C ILE A 56 0.57 -6.17 -10.47
N LYS A 57 0.26 -5.79 -11.70
CA LYS A 57 1.17 -5.12 -12.63
C LYS A 57 0.50 -3.84 -13.12
N LYS A 58 1.28 -2.77 -13.28
CA LYS A 58 0.83 -1.53 -13.93
C LYS A 58 1.51 -1.41 -15.30
N GLU A 59 0.74 -1.35 -16.37
CA GLU A 59 1.23 -1.10 -17.72
C GLU A 59 0.54 0.15 -18.26
N ASN A 60 1.34 1.20 -18.53
CA ASN A 60 0.83 2.53 -18.83
C ASN A 60 -0.12 3.00 -17.70
N GLU A 61 -1.34 3.42 -18.04
CA GLU A 61 -2.36 3.87 -17.09
C GLU A 61 -3.28 2.75 -16.58
N HIS A 62 -2.99 1.48 -16.88
CA HIS A 62 -3.86 0.35 -16.53
C HIS A 62 -3.19 -0.63 -15.57
N TYR A 63 -4.00 -1.20 -14.67
CA TYR A 63 -3.64 -2.28 -13.79
C TYR A 63 -4.23 -3.60 -14.28
N LYS A 64 -3.50 -4.70 -14.06
CA LYS A 64 -3.97 -6.07 -14.30
C LYS A 64 -3.37 -7.04 -13.29
N LEU A 65 -4.00 -8.22 -13.17
CA LEU A 65 -3.44 -9.32 -12.38
C LEU A 65 -2.36 -10.02 -13.20
N ASP A 66 -1.11 -9.85 -12.79
CA ASP A 66 0.08 -10.45 -13.40
C ASP A 66 1.24 -10.32 -12.39
N SER A 67 2.38 -10.94 -12.72
CA SER A 67 3.63 -10.73 -11.97
C SER A 67 3.99 -9.25 -11.94
N THR A 68 4.35 -8.77 -10.75
CA THR A 68 4.51 -7.34 -10.50
C THR A 68 5.74 -6.78 -11.18
N ASN A 69 5.60 -5.58 -11.73
CA ASN A 69 6.69 -4.71 -12.14
C ASN A 69 6.87 -3.54 -11.16
N LEU A 70 6.20 -3.58 -10.00
CA LEU A 70 6.17 -2.50 -9.04
C LEU A 70 7.19 -2.66 -7.91
N THR A 71 7.97 -3.75 -7.88
CA THR A 71 9.01 -3.97 -6.87
C THR A 71 10.03 -2.84 -6.84
N ASP A 72 10.48 -2.37 -8.00
CA ASP A 72 11.51 -1.33 -8.06
C ASP A 72 10.99 0.04 -7.62
N THR A 73 9.69 0.31 -7.80
CA THR A 73 9.09 1.58 -7.40
C THR A 73 8.51 1.51 -5.99
N VAL A 74 7.48 0.68 -5.77
CA VAL A 74 6.80 0.53 -4.48
C VAL A 74 7.72 -0.11 -3.44
N GLY A 75 8.47 -1.15 -3.82
CA GLY A 75 9.40 -1.82 -2.90
C GLY A 75 10.57 -0.92 -2.48
N SER A 76 11.14 -0.12 -3.39
CA SER A 76 12.15 0.88 -3.02
C SER A 76 11.61 1.95 -2.08
N THR A 77 10.42 2.49 -2.37
CA THR A 77 9.77 3.47 -1.48
C THR A 77 9.40 2.84 -0.13
N ALA A 78 8.99 1.57 -0.09
CA ALA A 78 8.79 0.83 1.15
C ALA A 78 10.08 0.71 1.97
N GLY A 79 11.22 0.46 1.32
CA GLY A 79 12.53 0.48 1.97
C GLY A 79 12.90 1.86 2.54
N GLN A 80 12.59 2.95 1.83
CA GLN A 80 12.79 4.31 2.34
C GLN A 80 11.90 4.62 3.54
N VAL A 81 10.60 4.33 3.45
CA VAL A 81 9.64 4.50 4.56
C VAL A 81 10.06 3.68 5.78
N TRP A 82 10.49 2.44 5.58
CA TRP A 82 11.00 1.59 6.67
C TRP A 82 12.20 2.25 7.37
N LYS A 83 13.19 2.73 6.61
CA LYS A 83 14.37 3.42 7.17
C LYS A 83 14.00 4.70 7.93
N ILE A 84 13.01 5.45 7.46
CA ILE A 84 12.53 6.63 8.17
C ILE A 84 11.93 6.22 9.53
N LEU A 85 11.07 5.20 9.56
CA LEU A 85 10.48 4.73 10.80
C LEU A 85 11.50 4.11 11.76
N ASP A 86 12.56 3.49 11.22
CA ASP A 86 13.68 2.95 12.01
C ASP A 86 14.51 4.05 12.68
N ILE A 87 14.66 5.22 12.04
CA ILE A 87 15.44 6.34 12.58
C ILE A 87 14.61 7.26 13.49
N TRP A 88 13.33 7.47 13.15
CA TRP A 88 12.48 8.48 13.80
C TRP A 88 11.52 7.89 14.84
N ASP A 89 11.54 6.57 15.05
CA ASP A 89 10.62 5.75 15.87
C ASP A 89 9.16 5.75 15.38
N GLU A 90 8.60 6.94 15.11
CA GLU A 90 7.26 7.16 14.62
C GLU A 90 7.18 8.33 13.62
N ALA A 91 6.30 8.22 12.63
CA ALA A 91 6.04 9.32 11.70
C ALA A 91 4.60 9.32 11.20
N ASP A 92 4.02 10.51 11.01
CA ASP A 92 2.76 10.65 10.29
C ASP A 92 2.97 10.62 8.76
N LEU A 93 1.88 10.54 8.01
CA LEU A 93 1.93 10.48 6.54
C LEU A 93 2.66 11.67 5.91
N MET A 94 2.44 12.88 6.43
CA MET A 94 3.04 14.10 5.88
C MET A 94 4.55 14.12 6.07
N THR A 95 5.00 13.65 7.24
CA THR A 95 6.40 13.51 7.60
C THR A 95 7.06 12.42 6.74
N LEU A 96 6.40 11.27 6.56
CA LEU A 96 6.89 10.22 5.67
C LEU A 96 7.04 10.69 4.22
N ALA A 97 6.03 11.39 3.68
CA ALA A 97 6.07 11.95 2.33
C ALA A 97 7.23 12.95 2.17
N LYS A 98 7.37 13.85 3.15
CA LYS A 98 8.43 14.86 3.15
C LYS A 98 9.84 14.26 3.25
N LEU A 99 10.05 13.29 4.16
CA LEU A 99 11.36 12.70 4.41
C LEU A 99 11.79 11.71 3.31
N SER A 100 10.83 11.07 2.65
CA SER A 100 11.12 10.15 1.53
C SER A 100 11.25 10.85 0.18
N ASP A 101 10.86 12.13 0.08
CA ASP A 101 10.69 12.87 -1.17
C ASP A 101 9.76 12.13 -2.15
N ARG A 102 8.58 11.77 -1.65
CA ARG A 102 7.55 11.00 -2.36
C ARG A 102 6.17 11.62 -2.19
N SER A 103 5.30 11.32 -3.12
CA SER A 103 3.88 11.63 -3.03
C SER A 103 3.20 10.82 -1.91
N GLN A 104 2.03 11.28 -1.42
CA GLN A 104 1.27 10.52 -0.42
C GLN A 104 0.80 9.17 -0.98
N GLU A 105 0.50 9.11 -2.28
CA GLU A 105 0.12 7.90 -3.01
C GLU A 105 1.23 6.84 -2.96
N GLU A 106 2.47 7.24 -3.26
CA GLU A 106 3.64 6.35 -3.18
C GLU A 106 3.90 5.89 -1.76
N VAL A 107 3.75 6.78 -0.77
CA VAL A 107 3.87 6.41 0.65
C VAL A 107 2.77 5.44 1.06
N TYR A 108 1.52 5.62 0.64
CA TYR A 108 0.45 4.67 0.93
C TYR A 108 0.70 3.31 0.29
N ALA A 109 1.21 3.25 -0.94
CA ALA A 109 1.62 1.99 -1.55
C ALA A 109 2.75 1.32 -0.76
N ALA A 110 3.76 2.07 -0.35
CA ALA A 110 4.82 1.58 0.52
C ALA A 110 4.30 1.06 1.88
N LEU A 111 3.36 1.77 2.51
CA LEU A 111 2.71 1.32 3.75
C LEU A 111 1.90 0.03 3.52
N GLY A 112 1.20 -0.08 2.39
CA GLY A 112 0.53 -1.31 1.95
C GLY A 112 1.48 -2.50 1.85
N TRP A 113 2.62 -2.29 1.22
CA TRP A 113 3.70 -3.27 1.07
C TRP A 113 4.24 -3.71 2.44
N LEU A 114 4.61 -2.77 3.32
CA LEU A 114 5.14 -3.07 4.65
C LEU A 114 4.11 -3.72 5.56
N ALA A 115 2.83 -3.34 5.45
CA ALA A 115 1.75 -3.98 6.19
C ALA A 115 1.57 -5.44 5.78
N ARG A 116 1.73 -5.76 4.48
CA ARG A 116 1.71 -7.14 4.00
C ARG A 116 2.84 -7.97 4.58
N GLU A 117 3.99 -7.36 4.83
CA GLU A 117 5.12 -7.98 5.51
C GLU A 117 4.95 -8.06 7.03
N GLY A 118 3.89 -7.46 7.59
CA GLY A 118 3.67 -7.41 9.02
C GLY A 118 4.70 -6.54 9.75
N LYS A 119 5.28 -5.54 9.09
CA LYS A 119 6.39 -4.72 9.65
C LYS A 119 5.95 -3.40 10.29
N ILE A 120 4.70 -2.99 10.13
CA ILE A 120 4.23 -1.69 10.61
C ILE A 120 2.97 -1.79 11.48
N ASN A 121 2.85 -0.85 12.41
CA ASN A 121 1.64 -0.53 13.15
C ASN A 121 1.15 0.87 12.75
N HIS A 122 -0.10 1.17 13.07
CA HIS A 122 -0.63 2.53 12.93
C HIS A 122 -1.56 2.84 14.08
N GLU A 123 -1.18 3.85 14.87
CA GLU A 123 -1.88 4.28 16.07
C GLU A 123 -1.86 5.80 16.12
N SER A 124 -2.97 6.41 16.53
CA SER A 124 -3.08 7.86 16.71
C SER A 124 -2.63 8.71 15.50
N GLY A 125 -2.79 8.20 14.27
CA GLY A 125 -2.43 8.89 13.03
C GLY A 125 -0.95 8.78 12.63
N LYS A 126 -0.16 8.03 13.40
CA LYS A 126 1.27 7.80 13.14
C LYS A 126 1.53 6.34 12.84
N TYR A 127 2.60 6.09 12.07
CA TYR A 127 3.10 4.77 11.75
C TYR A 127 4.36 4.50 12.58
N THR A 128 4.50 3.26 13.02
CA THR A 128 5.69 2.75 13.74
C THR A 128 6.08 1.39 13.18
N LEU A 129 7.33 0.99 13.37
CA LEU A 129 7.73 -0.39 13.09
C LEU A 129 7.15 -1.33 14.16
N LYS A 130 6.77 -2.54 13.73
CA LYS A 130 6.48 -3.63 14.66
C LYS A 130 7.79 -4.13 15.24
N SER A 131 7.91 -4.14 16.56
CA SER A 131 9.00 -4.82 17.26
C SER A 131 9.07 -6.27 16.78
N SER A 132 10.26 -6.70 16.38
CA SER A 132 10.52 -8.13 16.14
C SER A 132 10.77 -8.74 17.51
N ASP A 133 9.75 -9.40 18.08
CA ASP A 133 9.92 -10.26 19.26
C ASP A 133 10.85 -11.44 18.95
#